data_AF-A0A1L9VE33-F1
#
_entry.id   AF-A0A1L9VE33-F1
#
_cell.length_a   1.000
_cell.length_b   1.000
_cell.length_c   1.000
_cell.angle_alpha   90.00
_cell.angle_beta   90.00
_cell.angle_gamma   90.00
#
_symmetry.space_group_name_H-M   'P 1'
#
loop_
_entity.id
_entity.type
_entity.pdbx_description
1 polymer ?
#
loop_
_entity_poly.entity_id
_entity_poly.type
_entity_poly.pdbx_seq_one_letter_code
_entity_poly.pdbx_strand_id
1 'polypeptide(L)'
;MFVWGRKVLQYCSSHKYVDLDLIRYHALGAEYLMQSEMLQAASQTISNAAQLAMLVRLNDQRAWKQLPEHEVHDRKTLWWVVYFLDRKIAQRIGGPYCIRENEMAVSEFNFGLPLASPRVRTQNYIQALANLAKLWTKIWDSFFSTAAPKPADSREIEVMNTRILVAQRELPGELTWNTALLDNTYIFQGETEPQIRRRLSIFIRLNLLRLTIRQNPLHKTDQNSLSQNLCVSLASQVIDAIAAFTDSIANIEPCGFFFSTALVECIYHLIFAIQRNPPEAERTSGVDSLKRSYQLLVRFSRTLNTAKRAIRALGLAMSAPRHNANNVHDTHTCNVDQSNNELLNTIDPINIGASHSDNTTQQHYGSLEDTSLFAFFDGTAEDFQYNDTQDQILPDIGSGLELWDMLHYDLGGASD
;
A
#
# COMPACT_ATOMS: atom_id res chain seq x y z
N MET A 1 -6.33 -19.51 -8.72
CA MET A 1 -7.67 -19.35 -8.10
C MET A 1 -8.56 -18.35 -8.86
N PHE A 2 -8.14 -17.10 -9.08
CA PHE A 2 -8.96 -16.07 -9.73
C PHE A 2 -9.49 -16.43 -11.14
N VAL A 3 -8.64 -16.96 -12.02
CA VAL A 3 -9.02 -17.40 -13.38
C VAL A 3 -10.06 -18.52 -13.36
N TRP A 4 -9.87 -19.49 -12.47
CA TRP A 4 -10.83 -20.58 -12.27
C TRP A 4 -12.15 -20.07 -11.70
N GLY A 5 -12.11 -19.16 -10.73
CA GLY A 5 -13.33 -18.55 -10.20
C GLY A 5 -14.11 -17.74 -11.24
N ARG A 6 -13.44 -17.08 -12.20
CA ARG A 6 -14.13 -16.43 -13.33
C ARG A 6 -14.90 -17.44 -14.18
N LYS A 7 -14.27 -18.57 -14.51
CA LYS A 7 -14.93 -19.65 -15.25
C LYS A 7 -16.12 -20.22 -14.48
N VAL A 8 -15.96 -20.52 -13.19
CA VAL A 8 -17.05 -21.02 -12.33
C VAL A 8 -18.20 -20.03 -12.26
N LEU A 9 -17.93 -18.74 -12.09
CA LEU A 9 -18.98 -17.73 -12.09
C LEU A 9 -19.72 -17.64 -13.42
N GLN A 10 -19.04 -17.76 -14.56
CA GLN A 10 -19.71 -17.80 -15.87
C GLN A 10 -20.70 -18.97 -15.97
N TYR A 11 -20.42 -20.11 -15.33
CA TYR A 11 -21.31 -21.28 -15.32
C TYR A 11 -22.37 -21.23 -14.21
N CYS A 12 -22.08 -20.59 -13.07
CA CYS A 12 -22.94 -20.58 -11.88
C CYS A 12 -23.81 -19.32 -11.73
N SER A 13 -23.61 -18.28 -12.54
CA SER A 13 -24.37 -17.02 -12.49
C SER A 13 -25.79 -17.16 -13.03
N SER A 14 -26.63 -17.97 -12.37
CA SER A 14 -28.07 -17.82 -12.53
C SER A 14 -28.45 -16.45 -11.96
N HIS A 15 -28.90 -15.55 -12.83
CA HIS A 15 -29.12 -14.10 -12.56
C HIS A 15 -30.18 -13.78 -11.49
N LYS A 16 -30.66 -14.76 -10.70
CA LYS A 16 -31.83 -14.58 -9.83
C LYS A 16 -31.50 -14.21 -8.38
N TYR A 17 -30.28 -14.45 -7.87
CA TYR A 17 -29.92 -14.08 -6.51
C TYR A 17 -28.45 -13.63 -6.42
N VAL A 18 -28.23 -12.43 -5.88
CA VAL A 18 -26.88 -11.97 -5.52
C VAL A 18 -26.52 -12.57 -4.16
N ASP A 19 -25.49 -13.40 -4.15
CA ASP A 19 -24.98 -14.07 -2.94
C ASP A 19 -23.81 -13.28 -2.33
N LEU A 20 -23.64 -13.37 -1.00
CA LEU A 20 -22.48 -12.84 -0.28
C LEU A 20 -21.17 -13.44 -0.81
N ASP A 21 -21.21 -14.69 -1.30
CA ASP A 21 -20.05 -15.35 -1.88
C ASP A 21 -19.57 -14.67 -3.17
N LEU A 22 -20.48 -14.09 -3.96
CA LEU A 22 -20.11 -13.31 -5.13
C LEU A 22 -19.38 -12.02 -4.73
N ILE A 23 -19.83 -11.37 -3.65
CA ILE A 23 -19.15 -10.18 -3.09
C ILE A 23 -17.76 -10.56 -2.57
N ARG A 24 -17.64 -11.66 -1.82
CA ARG A 24 -16.36 -12.20 -1.33
C ARG A 24 -15.41 -12.50 -2.48
N TYR A 25 -15.91 -13.13 -3.55
CA TYR A 25 -15.13 -13.42 -4.74
C TYR A 25 -14.55 -12.14 -5.37
N HIS A 26 -15.39 -11.12 -5.58
CA HIS A 26 -14.92 -9.86 -6.16
C HIS A 26 -13.94 -9.13 -5.22
N ALA A 27 -14.17 -9.12 -3.91
CA ALA A 27 -13.23 -8.54 -2.94
C ALA A 27 -11.85 -9.22 -2.97
N LEU A 28 -11.82 -10.56 -2.95
CA LEU A 28 -10.60 -11.36 -3.07
C LEU A 28 -9.92 -11.17 -4.44
N GLY A 29 -10.71 -11.13 -5.51
CA GLY A 29 -10.23 -10.87 -6.85
C GLY A 29 -9.57 -9.50 -6.98
N ALA A 30 -10.15 -8.47 -6.37
CA ALA A 30 -9.59 -7.12 -6.38
C ALA A 30 -8.26 -7.04 -5.63
N GLU A 31 -8.14 -7.66 -4.45
CA GLU A 31 -6.88 -7.74 -3.72
C GLU A 31 -5.80 -8.47 -4.55
N TYR A 32 -6.15 -9.62 -5.15
CA TYR A 32 -5.23 -10.37 -6.01
C TYR A 32 -4.75 -9.55 -7.22
N LEU A 33 -5.67 -8.89 -7.92
CA LEU A 33 -5.35 -8.05 -9.08
C LEU A 33 -4.46 -6.88 -8.70
N MET A 34 -4.72 -6.24 -7.55
CA MET A 34 -3.87 -5.16 -7.04
C MET A 34 -2.47 -5.68 -6.69
N GLN A 35 -2.35 -6.83 -6.05
CA GLN A 35 -1.05 -7.46 -5.75
C GLN A 35 -0.28 -7.89 -7.01
N SER A 36 -1.02 -8.16 -8.09
CA SER A 36 -0.49 -8.42 -9.43
C SER A 36 -0.19 -7.13 -10.21
N GLU A 37 -0.32 -5.95 -9.58
CA GLU A 37 -0.12 -4.62 -10.19
C GLU A 37 -1.07 -4.31 -11.36
N MET A 38 -2.19 -5.04 -11.47
CA MET A 38 -3.25 -4.76 -12.44
C MET A 38 -4.27 -3.79 -11.84
N LEU A 39 -3.83 -2.57 -11.51
CA LEU A 39 -4.58 -1.64 -10.67
C LEU A 39 -5.95 -1.26 -11.26
N GLN A 40 -6.05 -1.02 -12.57
CA GLN A 40 -7.34 -0.70 -13.22
C GLN A 40 -8.35 -1.85 -13.10
N ALA A 41 -7.89 -3.09 -13.33
CA ALA A 41 -8.74 -4.27 -13.17
C ALA A 41 -9.15 -4.48 -11.71
N ALA A 42 -8.25 -4.20 -10.76
CA ALA A 42 -8.56 -4.22 -9.34
C ALA A 42 -9.66 -3.20 -8.98
N SER A 43 -9.55 -1.96 -9.50
CA SER A 43 -10.54 -0.88 -9.33
C SER A 43 -11.93 -1.27 -9.82
N GLN A 44 -12.01 -1.81 -11.04
CA GLN A 44 -13.28 -2.28 -11.59
C GLN A 44 -13.85 -3.42 -10.76
N THR A 45 -13.01 -4.35 -10.31
CA THR A 45 -13.43 -5.52 -9.55
C THR A 45 -13.95 -5.12 -8.16
N ILE A 46 -13.28 -4.20 -7.46
CA ILE A 46 -13.77 -3.71 -6.16
C ILE A 46 -15.03 -2.86 -6.30
N SER A 47 -15.16 -2.10 -7.40
CA SER A 47 -16.38 -1.36 -7.72
C SER A 47 -17.57 -2.30 -7.90
N ASN A 48 -17.37 -3.43 -8.60
CA ASN A 48 -18.40 -4.47 -8.72
C ASN A 48 -18.77 -5.06 -7.35
N ALA A 49 -17.78 -5.35 -6.49
CA ALA A 49 -18.04 -5.83 -5.13
C ALA A 49 -18.88 -4.83 -4.32
N ALA A 50 -18.54 -3.53 -4.39
CA ALA A 50 -19.26 -2.46 -3.71
C ALA A 50 -20.71 -2.33 -4.20
N GLN A 51 -20.93 -2.36 -5.52
CA GLN A 51 -22.27 -2.31 -6.11
C GLN A 51 -23.13 -3.51 -5.67
N LEU A 52 -22.58 -4.72 -5.73
CA LEU A 52 -23.25 -5.93 -5.27
C LEU A 52 -23.56 -5.87 -3.76
N ALA A 53 -22.62 -5.37 -2.95
CA ALA A 53 -22.81 -5.14 -1.52
C ALA A 53 -23.97 -4.18 -1.25
N MET A 54 -24.08 -3.08 -1.99
CA MET A 54 -25.21 -2.15 -1.88
C MET A 54 -26.53 -2.79 -2.33
N LEU A 55 -26.54 -3.57 -3.42
CA LEU A 55 -27.72 -4.26 -3.94
C LEU A 55 -28.34 -5.22 -2.91
N VAL A 56 -27.52 -5.95 -2.15
CA VAL A 56 -28.00 -6.84 -1.07
C VAL A 56 -28.14 -6.14 0.28
N ARG A 57 -28.01 -4.81 0.31
CA ARG A 57 -28.09 -3.97 1.52
C ARG A 57 -27.07 -4.36 2.60
N LEU A 58 -25.87 -4.75 2.18
CA LEU A 58 -24.72 -5.00 3.06
C LEU A 58 -24.13 -3.69 3.64
N ASN A 59 -24.54 -2.54 3.11
CA ASN A 59 -24.21 -1.22 3.65
C ASN A 59 -25.19 -0.75 4.75
N ASP A 60 -26.27 -1.47 5.03
CA ASP A 60 -27.30 -1.05 5.99
C ASP A 60 -27.59 -2.15 7.02
N GLN A 61 -27.01 -2.02 8.22
CA GLN A 61 -27.19 -2.99 9.29
C GLN A 61 -28.64 -3.14 9.75
N ARG A 62 -29.51 -2.15 9.49
CA ARG A 62 -30.94 -2.23 9.84
C ARG A 62 -31.67 -3.30 9.03
N ALA A 63 -31.13 -3.69 7.87
CA ALA A 63 -31.65 -4.76 7.04
C ALA A 63 -31.40 -6.16 7.62
N TRP A 64 -30.53 -6.29 8.63
CA TRP A 64 -30.09 -7.59 9.18
C TRP A 64 -30.72 -7.93 10.53
N LYS A 65 -31.66 -7.12 11.03
CA LYS A 65 -32.20 -7.22 12.40
C LYS A 65 -32.79 -8.60 12.77
N GLN A 66 -33.20 -9.38 11.77
CA GLN A 66 -33.80 -10.70 11.97
C GLN A 66 -32.80 -11.84 11.81
N LEU A 67 -31.54 -11.55 11.48
CA LEU A 67 -30.53 -12.56 11.25
C LEU A 67 -29.86 -12.97 12.56
N PRO A 68 -29.35 -14.22 12.65
CA PRO A 68 -28.52 -14.67 13.76
C PRO A 68 -27.27 -13.79 13.95
N GLU A 69 -26.76 -13.70 15.18
CA GLU A 69 -25.59 -12.86 15.51
C GLU A 69 -24.32 -13.21 14.70
N HIS A 70 -24.13 -14.49 14.37
CA HIS A 70 -22.99 -14.91 13.55
C HIS A 70 -23.10 -14.40 12.11
N GLU A 71 -24.28 -14.46 11.49
CA GLU A 71 -24.49 -13.89 10.16
C GLU A 71 -24.34 -12.36 10.14
N VAL A 72 -24.89 -11.68 11.16
CA VAL A 72 -24.71 -10.23 11.33
C VAL A 72 -23.23 -9.88 11.40
N HIS A 73 -22.45 -10.71 12.10
CA HIS A 73 -21.02 -10.54 12.20
C HIS A 73 -20.31 -10.73 10.86
N ASP A 74 -20.58 -11.81 10.14
CA ASP A 74 -19.93 -12.10 8.86
C ASP A 74 -20.23 -11.02 7.81
N ARG A 75 -21.48 -10.54 7.79
CA ARG A 75 -21.92 -9.43 6.94
C ARG A 75 -21.17 -8.14 7.27
N LYS A 76 -21.04 -7.83 8.55
CA LYS A 76 -20.31 -6.66 9.04
C LYS A 76 -18.81 -6.74 8.71
N THR A 77 -18.20 -7.91 8.89
CA THR A 77 -16.81 -8.19 8.50
C THR A 77 -16.61 -7.97 7.00
N LEU A 78 -17.47 -8.58 6.17
CA LEU A 78 -17.41 -8.44 4.72
C LEU A 78 -17.58 -6.99 4.26
N TRP A 79 -18.52 -6.25 4.86
CA TRP A 79 -18.71 -4.82 4.57
C TRP A 79 -17.44 -4.01 4.82
N TRP A 80 -16.86 -4.13 6.02
CA TRP A 80 -15.67 -3.36 6.39
C TRP A 80 -14.44 -3.74 5.58
N VAL A 81 -14.34 -5.01 5.16
CA VAL A 81 -13.31 -5.47 4.21
C VAL A 81 -13.48 -4.79 2.85
N VAL A 82 -14.69 -4.80 2.26
CA VAL A 82 -14.96 -4.14 0.97
C VAL A 82 -14.68 -2.64 1.06
N TYR A 83 -15.14 -2.00 2.14
CA TYR A 83 -14.91 -0.59 2.43
C TYR A 83 -13.42 -0.22 2.48
N PHE A 84 -12.61 -1.06 3.15
CA PHE A 84 -11.17 -0.87 3.25
C PHE A 84 -10.48 -1.07 1.90
N LEU A 85 -10.83 -2.13 1.17
CA LEU A 85 -10.22 -2.46 -0.13
C LEU A 85 -10.48 -1.38 -1.18
N ASP A 86 -11.68 -0.82 -1.24
CA ASP A 86 -12.04 0.31 -2.12
C ASP A 86 -11.04 1.46 -1.95
N ARG A 87 -10.81 1.87 -0.70
CA ARG A 87 -9.87 2.96 -0.37
C ARG A 87 -8.42 2.59 -0.57
N LYS A 88 -8.03 1.36 -0.24
CA LYS A 88 -6.66 0.84 -0.46
C LYS A 88 -6.32 0.87 -1.96
N ILE A 89 -7.24 0.45 -2.81
CA ILE A 89 -7.05 0.44 -4.27
C ILE A 89 -7.08 1.86 -4.82
N ALA A 90 -8.04 2.70 -4.39
CA ALA A 90 -8.09 4.12 -4.75
C ALA A 90 -6.78 4.85 -4.38
N GLN A 91 -6.25 4.58 -3.18
CA GLN A 91 -4.95 5.08 -2.75
C GLN A 91 -3.83 4.64 -3.69
N ARG A 92 -3.82 3.40 -4.17
CA ARG A 92 -2.76 2.93 -5.08
C ARG A 92 -2.84 3.52 -6.48
N ILE A 93 -4.05 3.75 -6.97
CA ILE A 93 -4.29 4.33 -8.30
C ILE A 93 -4.11 5.86 -8.29
N GLY A 94 -4.23 6.50 -7.13
CA GLY A 94 -4.33 7.95 -7.06
C GLY A 94 -5.66 8.45 -7.60
N GLY A 95 -6.73 7.69 -7.38
CA GLY A 95 -8.07 7.99 -7.84
C GLY A 95 -9.08 8.14 -6.71
N PRO A 96 -10.30 8.61 -7.01
CA PRO A 96 -11.39 8.65 -6.04
C PRO A 96 -11.83 7.24 -5.64
N TYR A 97 -12.26 7.08 -4.40
CA TYR A 97 -12.92 5.87 -3.90
C TYR A 97 -14.41 5.86 -4.29
N CYS A 98 -15.03 4.68 -4.38
CA CYS A 98 -16.42 4.57 -4.84
C CYS A 98 -17.48 4.61 -3.72
N ILE A 99 -17.17 4.13 -2.51
CA ILE A 99 -18.13 4.05 -1.40
C ILE A 99 -18.10 5.34 -0.58
N ARG A 100 -19.20 6.09 -0.51
CA ARG A 100 -19.28 7.34 0.27
C ARG A 100 -19.67 7.07 1.73
N GLU A 101 -19.18 7.91 2.65
CA GLU A 101 -19.46 7.73 4.08
C GLU A 101 -20.94 7.93 4.46
N ASN A 102 -21.69 8.73 3.69
CA ASN A 102 -23.11 8.96 3.89
C ASN A 102 -24.02 7.85 3.34
N GLU A 103 -23.46 6.89 2.60
CA GLU A 103 -24.19 5.76 2.00
C GLU A 103 -24.13 4.51 2.89
N MET A 104 -23.54 4.60 4.08
CA MET A 104 -23.36 3.46 4.98
C MET A 104 -24.02 3.69 6.35
N ALA A 105 -24.65 2.62 6.85
CA ALA A 105 -25.27 2.54 8.16
C ALA A 105 -24.86 1.21 8.84
N VAL A 106 -23.56 0.90 8.83
CA VAL A 106 -22.97 -0.26 9.52
C VAL A 106 -22.18 0.24 10.72
N SER A 107 -22.46 -0.32 11.90
CA SER A 107 -21.74 0.04 13.13
C SER A 107 -20.28 -0.40 13.11
N GLU A 108 -19.44 0.28 13.88
CA GLU A 108 -18.05 -0.12 14.15
C GLU A 108 -17.99 -1.30 15.12
N PHE A 109 -16.91 -2.07 15.10
CA PHE A 109 -16.61 -3.05 16.15
C PHE A 109 -16.17 -2.33 17.43
N ASN A 110 -16.65 -2.80 18.58
CA ASN A 110 -16.28 -2.21 19.87
C ASN A 110 -14.89 -2.71 20.28
N PHE A 111 -13.92 -1.80 20.40
CA PHE A 111 -12.66 -2.08 21.07
C PHE A 111 -12.94 -2.37 22.56
N GLY A 112 -12.37 -3.45 23.11
CA GLY A 112 -12.44 -3.74 24.55
C GLY A 112 -13.22 -5.01 24.96
N LEU A 113 -13.68 -5.81 24.00
CA LEU A 113 -14.09 -7.19 24.32
C LEU A 113 -12.84 -8.01 24.75
N PRO A 114 -12.98 -8.98 25.67
CA PRO A 114 -11.85 -9.78 26.14
C PRO A 114 -11.10 -10.44 24.96
N LEU A 115 -9.78 -10.21 24.90
CA LEU A 115 -8.86 -10.71 23.84
C LEU A 115 -8.75 -12.24 23.74
N ALA A 116 -9.53 -13.00 24.52
CA ALA A 116 -9.39 -14.44 24.63
C ALA A 116 -9.74 -15.20 23.34
N SER A 117 -10.53 -14.62 22.42
CA SER A 117 -10.93 -15.29 21.18
C SER A 117 -10.18 -14.77 19.94
N PRO A 118 -9.76 -15.67 19.01
CA PRO A 118 -9.22 -15.28 17.70
C PRO A 118 -10.12 -14.31 16.93
N ARG A 119 -11.44 -14.48 17.08
CA ARG A 119 -12.48 -13.65 16.47
C ARG A 119 -12.39 -12.19 16.91
N VAL A 120 -12.24 -11.91 18.22
CA VAL A 120 -12.08 -10.54 18.73
C VAL A 120 -10.82 -9.88 18.17
N ARG A 121 -9.72 -10.64 18.04
CA ARG A 121 -8.47 -10.11 17.44
C ARG A 121 -8.66 -9.75 15.98
N THR A 122 -9.37 -10.57 15.21
CA THR A 122 -9.70 -10.26 13.80
C THR A 122 -10.63 -9.05 13.69
N GLN A 123 -11.62 -8.92 14.57
CA GLN A 123 -12.48 -7.74 14.64
C GLN A 123 -11.70 -6.44 14.90
N ASN A 124 -10.82 -6.45 15.90
CA ASN A 124 -9.98 -5.30 16.23
C ASN A 124 -9.10 -4.93 15.04
N TYR A 125 -8.55 -5.93 14.33
CA TYR A 125 -7.75 -5.68 13.14
C TYR A 125 -8.56 -5.07 12.00
N ILE A 126 -9.73 -5.63 11.67
CA ILE A 126 -10.62 -5.08 10.64
C ILE A 126 -11.05 -3.65 11.01
N GLN A 127 -11.35 -3.39 12.28
CA GLN A 127 -11.70 -2.04 12.73
C GLN A 127 -10.54 -1.07 12.58
N ALA A 128 -9.31 -1.49 12.90
CA ALA A 128 -8.12 -0.67 12.66
C ALA A 128 -7.93 -0.37 11.17
N LEU A 129 -8.16 -1.34 10.28
CA LEU A 129 -8.14 -1.13 8.83
C LEU A 129 -9.23 -0.17 8.36
N ALA A 130 -10.46 -0.29 8.90
CA ALA A 130 -11.55 0.63 8.61
C ALA A 130 -11.22 2.06 9.06
N ASN A 131 -10.60 2.23 10.23
CA ASN A 131 -10.15 3.52 10.75
C ASN A 131 -9.06 4.13 9.86
N LEU A 132 -8.09 3.33 9.41
CA LEU A 132 -7.09 3.75 8.42
C LEU A 132 -7.73 4.20 7.10
N ALA A 133 -8.72 3.46 6.62
CA ALA A 133 -9.47 3.82 5.43
C ALA A 133 -10.20 5.17 5.59
N LYS A 134 -10.83 5.43 6.75
CA LYS A 134 -11.43 6.73 7.06
C LYS A 134 -10.41 7.86 7.13
N LEU A 135 -9.22 7.60 7.67
CA LEU A 135 -8.11 8.57 7.64
C LEU A 135 -7.69 8.87 6.20
N TRP A 136 -7.55 7.84 5.35
CA TRP A 136 -7.23 8.03 3.95
C TRP A 136 -8.29 8.87 3.23
N THR A 137 -9.59 8.63 3.46
CA THR A 137 -10.67 9.46 2.91
C THR A 137 -10.46 10.93 3.27
N LYS A 138 -10.23 11.24 4.55
CA LYS A 138 -9.97 12.62 4.99
C LYS A 138 -8.72 13.21 4.34
N ILE A 139 -7.66 12.41 4.16
CA ILE A 139 -6.43 12.83 3.49
C ILE A 139 -6.70 13.13 2.02
N TRP A 140 -7.37 12.23 1.31
CA TRP A 140 -7.76 12.41 -0.08
C TRP A 140 -8.55 13.69 -0.27
N ASP A 141 -9.62 13.88 0.50
CA ASP A 141 -10.50 15.05 0.38
C ASP A 141 -9.75 16.36 0.63
N SER A 142 -8.84 16.37 1.61
CA SER A 142 -8.10 17.58 2.03
C SER A 142 -6.91 17.91 1.12
N PHE A 143 -6.21 16.91 0.58
CA PHE A 143 -4.89 17.11 -0.07
C PHE A 143 -4.83 16.70 -1.55
N PHE A 144 -5.76 15.88 -2.03
CA PHE A 144 -5.66 15.28 -3.37
C PHE A 144 -6.92 15.48 -4.23
N SER A 145 -8.07 15.74 -3.61
CA SER A 145 -9.30 15.97 -4.35
C SER A 145 -9.20 17.25 -5.20
N THR A 146 -9.94 17.30 -6.30
CA THR A 146 -10.04 18.53 -7.12
C THR A 146 -10.68 19.70 -6.37
N ALA A 147 -11.40 19.41 -5.29
CA ALA A 147 -12.00 20.38 -4.39
C ALA A 147 -11.07 20.81 -3.24
N ALA A 148 -9.88 20.21 -3.13
CA ALA A 148 -8.92 20.51 -2.07
C ALA A 148 -8.45 21.98 -2.16
N PRO A 149 -8.32 22.69 -1.02
CA PRO A 149 -7.72 24.03 -1.00
C PRO A 149 -6.28 24.00 -1.57
N LYS A 150 -5.94 24.93 -2.47
CA LYS A 150 -4.53 25.13 -2.90
C LYS A 150 -3.83 26.11 -1.95
N PRO A 151 -2.48 26.05 -1.78
CA PRO A 151 -1.62 24.90 -1.47
C PRO A 151 -1.80 24.42 -0.02
N ALA A 152 -1.43 23.16 0.26
CA ALA A 152 -1.56 22.53 1.58
C ALA A 152 -1.03 23.44 2.71
N ASP A 153 -1.95 24.01 3.49
CA ASP A 153 -1.60 24.83 4.66
C ASP A 153 -0.81 23.94 5.64
N SER A 154 0.35 24.41 6.11
CA SER A 154 1.13 23.73 7.13
C SER A 154 0.27 23.38 8.35
N ARG A 155 -0.75 24.20 8.65
CA ARG A 155 -1.73 23.91 9.71
C ARG A 155 -2.58 22.68 9.41
N GLU A 156 -3.02 22.52 8.17
CA GLU A 156 -3.82 21.37 7.74
C GLU A 156 -3.03 20.07 7.81
N ILE A 157 -1.75 20.12 7.43
CA ILE A 157 -0.79 19.01 7.61
C ILE A 157 -0.70 18.62 9.09
N GLU A 158 -0.54 19.58 10.00
CA GLU A 158 -0.43 19.30 11.44
C GLU A 158 -1.74 18.82 12.06
N VAL A 159 -2.88 19.34 11.62
CA VAL A 159 -4.21 18.83 12.03
C VAL A 159 -4.37 17.38 11.59
N MET A 160 -4.03 17.05 10.34
CA MET A 160 -4.13 15.68 9.84
C MET A 160 -3.15 14.75 10.55
N ASN A 161 -1.91 15.18 10.75
CA ASN A 161 -0.91 14.44 11.50
C ASN A 161 -1.39 14.14 12.94
N THR A 162 -2.00 15.12 13.60
CA THR A 162 -2.58 14.93 14.93
C THR A 162 -3.67 13.87 14.91
N ARG A 163 -4.55 13.86 13.91
CA ARG A 163 -5.58 12.81 13.75
C ARG A 163 -4.96 11.42 13.58
N ILE A 164 -3.90 11.30 12.79
CA ILE A 164 -3.19 10.02 12.61
C ILE A 164 -2.57 9.57 13.93
N LEU A 165 -1.94 10.48 14.69
CA LEU A 165 -1.33 10.16 15.98
C LEU A 165 -2.38 9.78 17.05
N VAL A 166 -3.56 10.42 17.04
CA VAL A 166 -4.68 10.02 17.90
C VAL A 166 -5.15 8.61 17.55
N ALA A 167 -5.38 8.33 16.26
CA ALA A 167 -5.77 6.99 15.82
C ALA A 167 -4.74 5.91 16.20
N GLN A 168 -3.44 6.24 16.15
CA GLN A 168 -2.36 5.36 16.60
C GLN A 168 -2.42 5.09 18.12
N ARG A 169 -2.74 6.11 18.93
CA ARG A 169 -2.84 5.98 20.40
C ARG A 169 -4.07 5.19 20.84
N GLU A 170 -5.14 5.23 20.05
CA GLU A 170 -6.38 4.50 20.31
C GLU A 170 -6.32 3.04 19.88
N LEU A 171 -5.21 2.59 19.25
CA LEU A 171 -5.05 1.20 18.86
C LEU A 171 -5.00 0.29 20.09
N PRO A 172 -5.68 -0.86 20.04
CA PRO A 172 -5.47 -1.93 21.01
C PRO A 172 -4.00 -2.35 21.08
N GLY A 173 -3.54 -2.71 22.28
CA GLY A 173 -2.15 -3.08 22.53
C GLY A 173 -1.67 -4.26 21.69
N GLU A 174 -2.57 -5.11 21.20
CA GLU A 174 -2.29 -6.22 20.28
C GLU A 174 -2.05 -5.81 18.82
N LEU A 175 -2.32 -4.55 18.47
CA LEU A 175 -2.07 -3.98 17.15
C LEU A 175 -0.99 -2.88 17.17
N THR A 176 -0.50 -2.50 18.35
CA THR A 176 0.63 -1.58 18.46
C THR A 176 1.93 -2.30 18.09
N TRP A 177 2.79 -1.62 17.33
CA TRP A 177 4.13 -2.10 16.99
C TRP A 177 5.20 -1.37 17.79
N ASN A 178 6.21 -2.13 18.19
CA ASN A 178 7.46 -1.60 18.73
C ASN A 178 8.56 -2.59 18.37
N THR A 179 9.51 -2.15 17.54
CA THR A 179 10.61 -2.98 17.04
C THR A 179 11.44 -3.58 18.19
N ALA A 180 11.64 -2.85 19.29
CA ALA A 180 12.43 -3.33 20.43
C ALA A 180 11.76 -4.47 21.21
N LEU A 181 10.45 -4.67 21.02
CA LEU A 181 9.66 -5.72 21.69
C LEU A 181 9.52 -6.99 20.83
N LEU A 182 10.04 -6.99 19.59
CA LEU A 182 9.85 -8.10 18.65
C LEU A 182 10.34 -9.44 19.23
N ASP A 183 11.63 -9.54 19.55
CA ASP A 183 12.21 -10.79 20.04
C ASP A 183 11.85 -11.04 21.52
N ASN A 184 11.97 -10.00 22.35
CA ASN A 184 11.85 -10.12 23.81
C ASN A 184 10.41 -10.24 24.32
N THR A 185 9.41 -9.89 23.52
CA THR A 185 8.01 -9.89 23.94
C THR A 185 7.14 -10.63 22.95
N TYR A 186 7.04 -10.22 21.69
CA TYR A 186 6.08 -10.81 20.76
C TYR A 186 6.41 -12.28 20.47
N ILE A 187 7.65 -12.57 20.07
CA ILE A 187 8.10 -13.93 19.78
C ILE A 187 8.20 -14.75 21.08
N PHE A 188 8.77 -14.17 22.14
CA PHE A 188 8.91 -14.86 23.43
C PHE A 188 7.56 -15.27 24.05
N GLN A 189 6.52 -14.45 23.91
CA GLN A 189 5.16 -14.77 24.38
C GLN A 189 4.41 -15.73 23.44
N GLY A 190 5.03 -16.18 22.35
CA GLY A 190 4.46 -17.12 21.41
C GLY A 190 3.38 -16.51 20.52
N GLU A 191 3.42 -15.20 20.22
CA GLU A 191 2.56 -14.64 19.19
C GLU A 191 2.84 -15.29 17.84
N THR A 192 1.77 -15.60 17.10
CA THR A 192 1.92 -16.21 15.78
C THR A 192 2.38 -15.17 14.76
N GLU A 193 3.07 -15.62 13.70
CA GLU A 193 3.52 -14.74 12.62
C GLU A 193 2.41 -13.83 12.06
N PRO A 194 1.17 -14.31 11.78
CA PRO A 194 0.09 -13.43 11.34
C PRO A 194 -0.24 -12.31 12.33
N GLN A 195 -0.13 -12.54 13.64
CA GLN A 195 -0.38 -11.50 14.65
C GLN A 195 0.71 -10.42 14.60
N ILE A 196 1.97 -10.83 14.57
CA ILE A 196 3.12 -9.93 14.47
C ILE A 196 3.04 -9.12 13.17
N ARG A 197 2.68 -9.78 12.06
CA ARG A 197 2.47 -9.15 10.76
C ARG A 197 1.37 -8.08 10.81
N ARG A 198 0.23 -8.35 11.45
CA ARG A 198 -0.88 -7.39 11.59
C ARG A 198 -0.44 -6.11 12.32
N ARG A 199 0.32 -6.24 13.43
CA ARG A 199 0.90 -5.09 14.15
C ARG A 199 1.78 -4.24 13.24
N LEU A 200 2.71 -4.90 12.56
CA LEU A 200 3.64 -4.24 11.64
C LEU A 200 2.90 -3.55 10.49
N SER A 201 1.86 -4.19 9.95
CA SER A 201 1.11 -3.69 8.81
C SER A 201 0.35 -2.40 9.14
N ILE A 202 -0.19 -2.27 10.36
CA ILE A 202 -0.84 -1.04 10.84
C ILE A 202 0.21 0.06 11.06
N PHE A 203 1.34 -0.28 11.70
CA PHE A 203 2.43 0.65 11.94
C PHE A 203 2.99 1.26 10.66
N ILE A 204 3.28 0.43 9.66
CA ILE A 204 3.77 0.88 8.35
C ILE A 204 2.76 1.82 7.73
N ARG A 205 1.47 1.45 7.67
CA ARG A 205 0.43 2.29 7.05
C ARG A 205 0.30 3.65 7.73
N LEU A 206 0.30 3.71 9.06
CA LEU A 206 0.23 4.99 9.78
C LEU A 206 1.43 5.90 9.46
N ASN A 207 2.64 5.35 9.43
CA ASN A 207 3.83 6.14 9.12
C ASN A 207 3.88 6.55 7.64
N LEU A 208 3.44 5.70 6.71
CA LEU A 208 3.32 6.06 5.30
C LEU A 208 2.29 7.19 5.12
N LEU A 209 1.11 7.13 5.75
CA LEU A 209 0.15 8.25 5.72
C LEU A 209 0.77 9.56 6.23
N ARG A 210 1.59 9.50 7.29
CA ARG A 210 2.31 10.66 7.85
C ARG A 210 3.38 11.22 6.90
N LEU A 211 4.00 10.37 6.07
CA LEU A 211 4.90 10.78 5.00
C LEU A 211 4.13 11.42 3.85
N THR A 212 3.04 10.79 3.41
CA THR A 212 2.19 11.24 2.30
C THR A 212 1.63 12.65 2.53
N ILE A 213 1.10 12.94 3.73
CA ILE A 213 0.53 14.28 4.03
C ILE A 213 1.60 15.37 4.08
N ARG A 214 2.87 15.01 4.31
CA ARG A 214 3.96 15.97 4.39
C ARG A 214 4.51 16.24 3.01
N GLN A 215 4.93 15.19 2.31
CA GLN A 215 5.60 15.27 1.03
C GLN A 215 4.63 14.90 -0.09
N ASN A 216 3.66 15.78 -0.34
CA ASN A 216 2.77 15.65 -1.47
C ASN A 216 3.51 16.09 -2.76
N PRO A 217 3.75 15.18 -3.73
CA PRO A 217 4.40 15.52 -5.01
C PRO A 217 3.75 16.69 -5.74
N LEU A 218 2.41 16.78 -5.61
CA LEU A 218 1.59 17.73 -6.34
C LEU A 218 1.73 19.17 -5.81
N HIS A 219 2.34 19.33 -4.63
CA HIS A 219 2.50 20.63 -4.00
C HIS A 219 3.97 20.88 -3.68
N LYS A 220 4.57 21.83 -4.41
CA LYS A 220 5.82 22.48 -4.04
C LYS A 220 5.59 23.31 -2.78
N THR A 221 5.54 22.65 -1.63
CA THR A 221 5.44 23.32 -0.33
C THR A 221 6.85 23.66 0.12
N ASP A 222 7.07 24.92 0.49
CA ASP A 222 8.26 25.34 1.24
C ASP A 222 8.21 24.64 2.60
N GLN A 223 8.82 23.45 2.66
CA GLN A 223 8.87 22.70 3.90
C GLN A 223 10.06 23.16 4.72
N ASN A 224 9.78 23.49 5.98
CA ASN A 224 10.78 23.69 7.01
C ASN A 224 11.69 22.45 7.16
N SER A 225 12.96 22.66 7.46
CA SER A 225 13.96 21.60 7.69
C SER A 225 13.50 20.56 8.71
N LEU A 226 12.79 20.98 9.76
CA LEU A 226 12.23 20.09 10.78
C LEU A 226 11.25 19.05 10.20
N SER A 227 10.42 19.44 9.23
CA SER A 227 9.49 18.52 8.57
C SER A 227 10.23 17.50 7.70
N GLN A 228 11.36 17.89 7.10
CA GLN A 228 12.21 16.99 6.30
C GLN A 228 12.89 15.95 7.18
N ASN A 229 13.44 16.36 8.33
CA ASN A 229 14.01 15.46 9.33
C ASN A 229 13.02 14.43 9.84
N LEU A 230 11.80 14.89 10.10
CA LEU A 230 10.74 13.98 10.50
C LEU A 230 10.44 12.97 9.38
N CYS A 231 10.40 13.37 8.12
CA CYS A 231 10.19 12.44 7.01
C CYS A 231 11.32 11.40 6.89
N VAL A 232 12.58 11.83 6.98
CA VAL A 232 13.72 10.89 7.00
C VAL A 232 13.56 9.90 8.15
N SER A 233 13.33 10.40 9.37
CA SER A 233 13.14 9.55 10.55
C SER A 233 11.97 8.57 10.42
N LEU A 234 10.83 8.99 9.87
CA LEU A 234 9.67 8.13 9.65
C LEU A 234 9.96 7.01 8.64
N ALA A 235 10.62 7.37 7.53
CA ALA A 235 11.02 6.38 6.53
C ALA A 235 12.02 5.38 7.12
N SER A 236 13.04 5.83 7.85
CA SER A 236 14.00 4.96 8.53
C SER A 236 13.30 4.00 9.50
N GLN A 237 12.34 4.48 10.30
CA GLN A 237 11.59 3.63 11.23
C GLN A 237 10.79 2.53 10.51
N VAL A 238 10.19 2.83 9.35
CA VAL A 238 9.49 1.83 8.53
C VAL A 238 10.47 0.80 7.97
N ILE A 239 11.60 1.26 7.42
CA ILE A 239 12.65 0.40 6.87
C ILE A 239 13.23 -0.53 7.94
N ASP A 240 13.53 0.00 9.12
CA ASP A 240 14.08 -0.75 10.25
C ASP A 240 13.08 -1.77 10.79
N ALA A 241 11.79 -1.42 10.86
CA ALA A 241 10.74 -2.34 11.28
C ALA A 241 10.55 -3.49 10.29
N ILE A 242 10.59 -3.22 8.97
CA ILE A 242 10.56 -4.25 7.93
C ILE A 242 11.80 -5.14 8.05
N ALA A 243 13.00 -4.56 8.17
CA ALA A 243 14.24 -5.32 8.31
C ALA A 243 14.16 -6.28 9.50
N ALA A 244 13.85 -5.76 10.69
CA ALA A 244 13.74 -6.55 11.91
C ALA A 244 12.75 -7.70 11.78
N PHE A 245 11.56 -7.45 11.23
CA PHE A 245 10.58 -8.50 10.98
C PHE A 245 11.12 -9.60 10.04
N THR A 246 11.74 -9.22 8.93
CA THR A 246 12.27 -10.17 7.95
C THR A 246 13.56 -10.89 8.39
N ASP A 247 14.21 -10.38 9.43
CA ASP A 247 15.33 -11.05 10.08
C ASP A 247 14.85 -12.08 11.12
N SER A 248 13.75 -11.78 11.83
CA SER A 248 13.18 -12.69 12.82
C SER A 248 12.21 -13.75 12.25
N ILE A 249 11.59 -13.51 11.08
CA ILE A 249 10.55 -14.37 10.49
C ILE A 249 10.97 -14.87 9.10
N ALA A 250 11.00 -16.19 8.93
CA ALA A 250 11.56 -16.85 7.75
C ALA A 250 10.72 -16.71 6.46
N ASN A 251 9.39 -16.74 6.57
CA ASN A 251 8.51 -16.67 5.39
C ASN A 251 7.96 -15.25 5.21
N ILE A 252 8.49 -14.56 4.20
CA ILE A 252 8.08 -13.18 3.85
C ILE A 252 7.16 -13.12 2.62
N GLU A 253 6.89 -14.23 1.95
CA GLU A 253 6.11 -14.25 0.71
C GLU A 253 4.72 -13.63 0.86
N PRO A 254 3.96 -13.88 1.94
CA PRO A 254 2.66 -13.25 2.13
C PRO A 254 2.73 -11.72 2.23
N CYS A 255 3.89 -11.18 2.64
CA CYS A 255 4.12 -9.75 2.81
C CYS A 255 4.81 -9.12 1.60
N GLY A 256 5.24 -9.91 0.62
CA GLY A 256 6.24 -9.49 -0.36
C GLY A 256 5.80 -8.29 -1.19
N PHE A 257 4.55 -8.29 -1.64
CA PHE A 257 3.95 -7.15 -2.32
C PHE A 257 3.94 -5.93 -1.38
N PHE A 258 3.34 -6.06 -0.21
CA PHE A 258 3.16 -4.96 0.75
C PHE A 258 4.49 -4.31 1.18
N PHE A 259 5.49 -5.11 1.56
CA PHE A 259 6.80 -4.60 1.96
C PHE A 259 7.55 -3.96 0.79
N SER A 260 7.51 -4.57 -0.41
CA SER A 260 8.16 -3.99 -1.59
C SER A 260 7.60 -2.61 -1.89
N THR A 261 6.27 -2.47 -1.86
CA THR A 261 5.64 -1.17 -2.14
C THR A 261 5.91 -0.15 -1.04
N ALA A 262 5.92 -0.56 0.23
CA ALA A 262 6.27 0.33 1.34
C ALA A 262 7.72 0.83 1.26
N LEU A 263 8.66 -0.04 0.87
CA LEU A 263 10.07 0.33 0.67
C LEU A 263 10.24 1.31 -0.49
N VAL A 264 9.53 1.09 -1.62
CA VAL A 264 9.52 2.03 -2.76
C VAL A 264 8.98 3.40 -2.33
N GLU A 265 7.89 3.43 -1.57
CA GLU A 265 7.32 4.68 -1.05
C GLU A 265 8.30 5.40 -0.11
N CYS A 266 9.01 4.67 0.77
CA CYS A 266 10.07 5.24 1.59
C CYS A 266 11.24 5.79 0.75
N ILE A 267 11.67 5.05 -0.29
CA ILE A 267 12.74 5.49 -1.22
C ILE A 267 12.35 6.80 -1.90
N TYR A 268 11.11 6.89 -2.39
CA TYR A 268 10.58 8.10 -3.00
C TYR A 268 10.69 9.32 -2.06
N HIS A 269 10.22 9.16 -0.82
CA HIS A 269 10.27 10.21 0.21
C HIS A 269 11.70 10.60 0.61
N LEU A 270 12.61 9.62 0.69
CA LEU A 270 14.02 9.85 1.01
C LEU A 270 14.74 10.59 -0.13
N ILE A 271 14.52 10.20 -1.38
CA ILE A 271 15.09 10.89 -2.56
C ILE A 271 14.68 12.36 -2.55
N PHE A 272 13.39 12.64 -2.31
CA PHE A 272 12.88 14.01 -2.25
C PHE A 272 13.51 14.81 -1.11
N ALA A 273 13.68 14.22 0.07
CA ALA A 273 14.32 14.87 1.21
C ALA A 273 15.81 15.18 0.95
N ILE A 274 16.55 14.24 0.36
CA ILE A 274 17.99 14.38 0.06
C ILE A 274 18.23 15.46 -0.99
N GLN A 275 17.38 15.54 -2.03
CA GLN A 275 17.52 16.51 -3.11
C GLN A 275 17.35 17.97 -2.67
N ARG A 276 16.77 18.23 -1.50
CA ARG A 276 16.60 19.58 -0.95
C ARG A 276 17.85 20.14 -0.27
N ASN A 277 18.99 19.45 -0.39
CA ASN A 277 20.28 19.85 0.19
C ASN A 277 20.18 20.12 1.71
N PRO A 278 19.73 19.14 2.51
CA PRO A 278 19.69 19.30 3.97
C PRO A 278 21.13 19.38 4.55
N PRO A 279 21.27 19.84 5.81
CA PRO A 279 22.51 19.74 6.58
C PRO A 279 23.18 18.37 6.47
N GLU A 280 24.51 18.34 6.47
CA GLU A 280 25.29 17.14 6.15
C GLU A 280 24.88 15.90 6.97
N ALA A 281 24.70 16.06 8.28
CA ALA A 281 24.31 14.95 9.16
C ALA A 281 22.95 14.32 8.78
N GLU A 282 21.99 15.16 8.39
CA GLU A 282 20.65 14.75 7.95
C GLU A 282 20.72 14.08 6.58
N ARG A 283 21.55 14.63 5.69
CA ARG A 283 21.85 14.04 4.39
C ARG A 283 22.43 12.63 4.54
N THR A 284 23.43 12.45 5.41
CA THR A 284 24.03 11.12 5.66
C THR A 284 22.98 10.13 6.16
N SER A 285 22.16 10.50 7.15
CA SER A 285 21.11 9.62 7.67
C SER A 285 20.07 9.23 6.60
N GLY A 286 19.69 10.18 5.73
CA GLY A 286 18.80 9.92 4.60
C GLY A 286 19.41 8.94 3.60
N VAL A 287 20.68 9.13 3.26
CA VAL A 287 21.41 8.27 2.32
C VAL A 287 21.59 6.86 2.86
N ASP A 288 21.90 6.71 4.16
CA ASP A 288 22.03 5.40 4.79
C ASP A 288 20.69 4.65 4.78
N SER A 289 19.60 5.35 5.07
CA SER A 289 18.25 4.79 5.02
C SER A 289 17.85 4.39 3.59
N LEU A 290 18.21 5.22 2.60
CA LEU A 290 17.98 4.94 1.18
C LEU A 290 18.71 3.66 0.75
N LYS A 291 20.00 3.54 1.10
CA LYS A 291 20.82 2.36 0.83
C LYS A 291 20.23 1.11 1.49
N ARG A 292 19.83 1.21 2.76
CA ARG A 292 19.22 0.09 3.50
C ARG A 292 17.91 -0.37 2.85
N SER A 293 17.04 0.56 2.46
CA SER A 293 15.78 0.24 1.78
C SER A 293 16.03 -0.47 0.45
N TYR A 294 16.95 0.04 -0.35
CA TYR A 294 17.33 -0.57 -1.62
C TYR A 294 17.92 -1.98 -1.43
N GLN A 295 18.79 -2.17 -0.43
CA GLN A 295 19.35 -3.48 -0.10
C GLN A 295 18.29 -4.50 0.32
N LEU A 296 17.26 -4.08 1.08
CA LEU A 296 16.11 -4.94 1.40
C LEU A 296 15.35 -5.35 0.13
N LEU A 297 15.09 -4.41 -0.79
CA LEU A 297 14.48 -4.74 -2.08
C LEU A 297 15.35 -5.74 -2.87
N VAL A 298 16.67 -5.54 -2.93
CA VAL A 298 17.59 -6.48 -3.58
C VAL A 298 17.49 -7.87 -2.95
N ARG A 299 17.47 -7.96 -1.61
CA ARG A 299 17.26 -9.24 -0.90
C ARG A 299 15.92 -9.87 -1.27
N PHE A 300 14.83 -9.10 -1.24
CA PHE A 300 13.48 -9.58 -1.56
C PHE A 300 13.36 -10.02 -3.01
N SER A 301 14.07 -9.38 -3.93
CA SER A 301 14.02 -9.70 -5.36
C SER A 301 14.54 -11.10 -5.69
N ARG A 302 15.23 -11.76 -4.76
CA ARG A 302 15.63 -13.17 -4.93
C ARG A 302 14.43 -14.11 -4.98
N THR A 303 13.37 -13.80 -4.24
CA THR A 303 12.17 -14.65 -4.12
C THR A 303 10.91 -13.96 -4.65
N LEU A 304 10.84 -12.63 -4.62
CA LEU A 304 9.62 -11.86 -4.88
C LEU A 304 9.69 -11.12 -6.22
N ASN A 305 8.77 -11.45 -7.12
CA ASN A 305 8.69 -10.79 -8.44
C ASN A 305 8.36 -9.29 -8.35
N THR A 306 7.56 -8.88 -7.37
CA THR A 306 7.26 -7.45 -7.12
C THR A 306 8.53 -6.67 -6.80
N ALA A 307 9.42 -7.20 -5.95
CA ALA A 307 10.69 -6.56 -5.66
C ALA A 307 11.61 -6.48 -6.90
N LYS A 308 11.64 -7.53 -7.75
CA LYS A 308 12.38 -7.49 -9.04
C LYS A 308 11.88 -6.38 -9.95
N ARG A 309 10.55 -6.18 -10.04
CA ARG A 309 9.96 -5.11 -10.84
C ARG A 309 10.25 -3.74 -10.25
N ALA A 310 10.12 -3.59 -8.93
CA ALA A 310 10.44 -2.36 -8.21
C ALA A 310 11.90 -1.91 -8.45
N ILE A 311 12.88 -2.82 -8.34
CA ILE A 311 14.29 -2.48 -8.61
C ILE A 311 14.49 -2.04 -10.05
N ARG A 312 13.89 -2.72 -11.02
CA ARG A 312 13.99 -2.34 -12.44
C ARG A 312 13.41 -0.95 -12.68
N ALA A 313 12.23 -0.67 -12.14
CA ALA A 313 11.59 0.65 -12.24
C ALA A 313 12.45 1.76 -11.59
N LEU A 314 13.01 1.50 -10.40
CA LEU A 314 13.92 2.42 -9.73
C LEU A 314 15.19 2.66 -10.56
N GLY A 315 15.78 1.61 -11.13
CA GLY A 315 16.95 1.73 -12.00
C GLY A 315 16.70 2.60 -13.23
N LEU A 316 15.54 2.46 -13.86
CA LEU A 316 15.13 3.29 -14.99
C LEU A 316 14.92 4.74 -14.57
N ALA A 317 14.22 4.99 -13.46
CA ALA A 317 13.94 6.33 -12.96
C ALA A 317 15.22 7.08 -12.52
N MET A 318 16.20 6.38 -11.96
CA MET A 318 17.49 6.95 -11.57
C MET A 318 18.41 7.21 -12.77
N SER A 319 18.28 6.43 -13.85
CA SER A 319 19.09 6.56 -15.06
C SER A 319 18.52 7.55 -16.08
N ALA A 320 17.27 7.96 -15.93
CA ALA A 320 16.63 8.91 -16.84
C ALA A 320 17.44 10.23 -16.88
N PRO A 321 17.87 10.70 -18.08
CA PRO A 321 18.56 11.96 -18.20
C PRO A 321 17.65 13.06 -17.64
N ARG A 322 18.13 13.78 -16.62
CA ARG A 322 17.47 15.01 -16.18
C ARG A 322 17.60 16.00 -17.34
N HIS A 323 16.57 16.11 -18.18
CA HIS A 323 16.54 17.14 -19.20
C HIS A 323 16.57 18.49 -18.49
N ASN A 324 17.73 19.12 -18.50
CA ASN A 324 17.91 20.50 -18.05
C ASN A 324 17.04 21.39 -18.94
N ALA A 325 15.87 21.78 -18.43
CA ALA A 325 15.02 22.82 -18.99
C ALA A 325 15.63 24.23 -18.78
N ASN A 326 16.96 24.34 -18.86
CA ASN A 326 17.69 25.60 -18.76
C ASN A 326 18.32 25.92 -20.11
N ASN A 327 17.49 26.46 -21.01
CA ASN A 327 17.96 27.20 -22.16
C ASN A 327 17.19 28.53 -22.24
N VAL A 328 17.44 29.44 -21.28
CA VAL A 328 17.49 30.88 -21.53
C VAL A 328 18.55 31.47 -20.59
N HIS A 329 19.45 32.27 -21.17
CA HIS A 329 20.62 32.93 -20.59
C HIS A 329 20.50 33.43 -19.15
N ASP A 330 21.47 33.08 -18.30
CA ASP A 330 22.52 34.04 -17.91
C ASP A 330 23.64 33.34 -17.11
N THR A 331 24.87 33.71 -17.45
CA THR A 331 26.10 33.24 -16.85
C THR A 331 26.28 33.77 -15.42
N HIS A 332 26.27 32.88 -14.43
CA HIS A 332 27.22 32.93 -13.31
C HIS A 332 27.34 31.55 -12.67
N THR A 333 28.57 31.03 -12.73
CA THR A 333 29.04 29.75 -12.19
C THR A 333 28.84 29.62 -10.69
N CYS A 334 28.20 28.54 -10.25
CA CYS A 334 28.43 27.96 -8.93
C CYS A 334 28.42 26.42 -9.04
N ASN A 335 29.53 25.79 -8.65
CA ASN A 335 29.75 24.34 -8.58
C ASN A 335 28.72 23.68 -7.64
N VAL A 336 27.69 23.03 -8.18
CA VAL A 336 26.75 22.17 -7.41
C VAL A 336 26.52 20.80 -8.08
N ASP A 337 26.87 20.64 -9.36
CA ASP A 337 26.49 19.45 -10.14
C ASP A 337 27.34 18.19 -9.92
N GLN A 338 28.49 18.26 -9.24
CA GLN A 338 29.35 17.07 -9.02
C GLN A 338 28.90 16.16 -7.88
N SER A 339 28.26 16.68 -6.81
CA SER A 339 27.91 15.86 -5.64
C SER A 339 26.69 14.94 -5.85
N ASN A 340 25.79 15.29 -6.78
CA ASN A 340 24.61 14.47 -7.09
C ASN A 340 24.95 13.24 -7.94
N ASN A 341 26.01 13.31 -8.77
CA ASN A 341 26.48 12.16 -9.54
C ASN A 341 27.26 11.15 -8.67
N GLU A 342 27.94 11.59 -7.60
CA GLU A 342 28.61 10.67 -6.65
C GLU A 342 27.64 9.87 -5.78
N LEU A 343 26.47 10.44 -5.43
CA LEU A 343 25.40 9.74 -4.71
C LEU A 343 24.74 8.61 -5.53
N LEU A 344 24.67 8.79 -6.85
CA LEU A 344 24.16 7.77 -7.79
C LEU A 344 25.23 6.72 -8.13
N ASN A 345 26.51 7.10 -8.15
CA ASN A 345 27.63 6.18 -8.38
C ASN A 345 28.02 5.36 -7.14
N THR A 346 27.60 5.75 -5.92
CA THR A 346 27.83 4.95 -4.69
C THR A 346 26.77 3.87 -4.46
N ILE A 347 25.67 3.88 -5.23
CA ILE A 347 24.76 2.76 -5.34
C ILE A 347 25.23 1.96 -6.56
N ASP A 348 26.30 1.18 -6.41
CA ASP A 348 26.78 0.31 -7.49
C ASP A 348 25.60 -0.53 -8.01
N PRO A 349 25.19 -0.39 -9.29
CA PRO A 349 24.32 -1.38 -9.90
C PRO A 349 25.14 -2.66 -9.99
N ILE A 350 24.94 -3.57 -9.04
CA ILE A 350 25.50 -4.92 -9.11
C ILE A 350 25.13 -5.48 -10.48
N ASN A 351 26.17 -5.80 -11.24
CA ASN A 351 26.17 -6.27 -12.61
C ASN A 351 25.23 -7.47 -12.78
N ILE A 352 23.96 -7.22 -13.14
CA ILE A 352 23.03 -8.25 -13.60
C ILE A 352 23.32 -8.42 -15.08
N GLY A 353 23.97 -9.53 -15.42
CA GLY A 353 24.47 -9.82 -16.77
C GLY A 353 23.44 -9.55 -17.87
N ALA A 354 23.77 -8.63 -18.76
CA ALA A 354 23.08 -8.41 -20.01
C ALA A 354 23.65 -9.37 -21.07
N SER A 355 22.79 -10.20 -21.65
CA SER A 355 23.06 -10.89 -22.91
C SER A 355 22.14 -10.36 -24.01
N HIS A 356 22.78 -9.72 -24.97
CA HIS A 356 22.39 -9.41 -26.34
C HIS A 356 21.19 -8.50 -26.67
N SER A 357 21.56 -7.53 -27.50
CA SER A 357 20.83 -6.51 -28.24
C SER A 357 19.94 -7.09 -29.33
N ASP A 358 18.84 -6.39 -29.63
CA ASP A 358 18.61 -5.90 -30.99
C ASP A 358 17.74 -4.63 -30.98
N ASN A 359 18.17 -3.67 -31.80
CA ASN A 359 17.61 -2.33 -31.97
C ASN A 359 16.35 -2.37 -32.84
N THR A 360 15.30 -1.65 -32.45
CA THR A 360 14.49 -0.89 -33.42
C THR A 360 13.84 0.30 -32.72
N THR A 361 14.15 1.50 -33.21
CA THR A 361 13.70 2.79 -32.69
C THR A 361 12.35 3.15 -33.30
N GLN A 362 11.35 3.46 -32.48
CA GLN A 362 10.22 4.31 -32.90
C GLN A 362 9.89 5.30 -31.76
N GLN A 363 10.07 6.58 -32.07
CA GLN A 363 9.86 7.70 -31.16
C GLN A 363 8.36 8.05 -31.11
N HIS A 364 7.78 8.04 -29.91
CA HIS A 364 6.57 8.82 -29.61
C HIS A 364 6.86 9.76 -28.46
N TYR A 365 6.68 11.06 -28.71
CA TYR A 365 6.87 12.15 -27.76
C TYR A 365 5.67 12.28 -26.82
N GLY A 366 5.91 12.24 -25.52
CA GLY A 366 4.97 12.61 -24.45
C GLY A 366 5.71 13.34 -23.33
N SER A 367 5.26 14.55 -23.01
CA SER A 367 5.78 15.45 -21.97
C SER A 367 5.64 14.82 -20.57
N LEU A 368 6.73 14.85 -19.79
CA LEU A 368 6.94 14.03 -18.58
C LEU A 368 7.11 14.90 -17.32
N GLU A 369 6.19 15.84 -17.09
CA GLU A 369 6.27 16.78 -15.96
C GLU A 369 5.29 16.52 -14.79
N ASP A 370 4.44 15.48 -14.85
CA ASP A 370 3.48 15.15 -13.78
C ASP A 370 3.56 13.68 -13.32
N THR A 371 4.76 13.15 -13.11
CA THR A 371 4.95 11.80 -12.53
C THR A 371 4.73 11.82 -11.01
N SER A 372 3.46 11.81 -10.61
CA SER A 372 3.05 11.50 -9.24
C SER A 372 3.52 10.08 -8.82
N LEU A 373 3.53 9.79 -7.52
CA LEU A 373 3.72 8.43 -6.96
C LEU A 373 2.89 7.36 -7.70
N PHE A 374 1.76 7.77 -8.28
CA PHE A 374 0.82 6.93 -9.03
C PHE A 374 1.33 6.55 -10.43
N ALA A 375 2.08 7.43 -11.09
CA ALA A 375 2.69 7.15 -12.40
C ALA A 375 3.89 6.20 -12.30
N PHE A 376 4.55 6.10 -11.13
CA PHE A 376 5.64 5.13 -10.91
C PHE A 376 5.16 3.67 -11.01
N PHE A 377 3.87 3.41 -10.73
CA PHE A 377 3.25 2.10 -10.90
C PHE A 377 2.50 1.93 -12.24
N ASP A 378 2.38 3.00 -13.03
CA ASP A 378 1.66 3.02 -14.31
C ASP A 378 2.58 2.85 -15.53
N GLY A 379 3.78 2.30 -15.30
CA GLY A 379 4.78 2.01 -16.33
C GLY A 379 4.27 0.98 -17.35
N THR A 380 3.73 1.51 -18.45
CA THR A 380 3.37 0.87 -19.73
C THR A 380 2.43 -0.35 -19.62
N ALA A 381 1.13 -0.05 -19.52
CA ALA A 381 0.09 -0.91 -20.08
C ALA A 381 0.10 -0.80 -21.62
N GLU A 382 1.17 -1.26 -22.27
CA GLU A 382 1.17 -1.53 -23.72
C GLU A 382 1.10 -3.04 -23.94
N ASP A 383 -0.01 -3.46 -24.56
CA ASP A 383 -0.29 -4.75 -25.18
C ASP A 383 -0.06 -6.04 -24.38
N PHE A 384 -0.84 -6.23 -23.31
CA PHE A 384 -1.32 -7.59 -22.99
C PHE A 384 -2.59 -7.89 -23.81
N GLN A 385 -2.40 -8.18 -25.11
CA GLN A 385 -3.38 -9.00 -25.81
C GLN A 385 -3.36 -10.39 -25.16
N TYR A 386 -4.43 -10.71 -24.44
CA TYR A 386 -4.65 -12.02 -23.84
C TYR A 386 -4.89 -13.02 -24.98
N ASN A 387 -3.82 -13.58 -25.54
CA ASN A 387 -3.93 -14.71 -26.45
C ASN A 387 -4.42 -15.92 -25.65
N ASP A 388 -5.58 -16.45 -26.04
CA ASP A 388 -6.31 -17.56 -25.39
C ASP A 388 -5.59 -18.93 -25.48
N THR A 389 -4.30 -18.94 -25.82
CA THR A 389 -3.50 -20.15 -26.01
C THR A 389 -2.12 -19.99 -25.42
N GLN A 390 -2.00 -20.09 -24.09
CA GLN A 390 -0.79 -20.59 -23.44
C GLN A 390 -1.04 -20.95 -21.96
N ASP A 391 -1.14 -22.26 -21.71
CA ASP A 391 -0.73 -22.83 -20.42
C ASP A 391 0.78 -22.61 -20.27
N GLN A 392 1.21 -21.73 -19.35
CA GLN A 392 2.35 -21.94 -18.45
C GLN A 392 2.71 -20.64 -17.69
N ILE A 393 3.06 -20.83 -16.42
CA ILE A 393 3.50 -19.85 -15.40
C ILE A 393 2.34 -19.06 -14.75
N LEU A 394 1.61 -19.76 -13.86
CA LEU A 394 0.81 -19.14 -12.80
C LEU A 394 1.75 -18.41 -11.80
N PRO A 395 1.50 -17.15 -11.44
CA PRO A 395 2.19 -16.54 -10.30
C PRO A 395 1.77 -17.25 -9.00
N ASP A 396 2.76 -17.44 -8.14
CA ASP A 396 2.68 -18.14 -6.85
C ASP A 396 1.63 -17.52 -5.91
N ILE A 397 0.85 -18.36 -5.22
CA ILE A 397 -0.47 -18.04 -4.64
C ILE A 397 -0.37 -17.57 -3.16
N GLY A 398 0.82 -17.26 -2.65
CA GLY A 398 1.04 -16.97 -1.22
C GLY A 398 0.44 -15.67 -0.66
N SER A 399 0.11 -14.67 -1.47
CA SER A 399 -0.16 -13.30 -0.96
C SER A 399 -1.63 -12.96 -0.68
N GLY A 400 -2.58 -13.83 -1.08
CA GLY A 400 -4.00 -13.69 -0.73
C GLY A 400 -4.33 -14.05 0.72
N LEU A 401 -3.38 -14.64 1.46
CA LEU A 401 -3.57 -15.24 2.79
C LEU A 401 -4.13 -14.27 3.82
N GLU A 402 -3.79 -12.98 3.80
CA GLU A 402 -4.30 -12.04 4.81
C GLU A 402 -5.81 -11.82 4.72
N LEU A 403 -6.33 -11.67 3.49
CA LEU A 403 -7.75 -11.52 3.22
C LEU A 403 -8.48 -12.87 3.29
N TRP A 404 -7.79 -13.94 2.88
CA TRP A 404 -8.29 -15.32 3.01
C TRP A 404 -8.47 -15.70 4.47
N ASP A 405 -7.49 -15.40 5.32
CA ASP A 405 -7.55 -15.58 6.77
C ASP A 405 -8.68 -14.73 7.38
N MET A 406 -8.89 -13.49 6.92
CA MET A 406 -10.03 -12.67 7.37
C MET A 406 -11.40 -13.23 6.95
N LEU A 407 -11.49 -13.89 5.79
CA LEU A 407 -12.77 -14.33 5.23
C LEU A 407 -13.10 -15.79 5.55
N HIS A 408 -12.13 -16.63 5.93
CA HIS A 408 -12.33 -18.08 6.09
C HIS A 408 -12.01 -18.63 7.50
N TYR A 409 -11.21 -17.96 8.34
CA TYR A 409 -10.93 -18.48 9.70
C TYR A 409 -12.14 -18.45 10.65
N ASP A 410 -13.24 -17.77 10.30
CA ASP A 410 -14.47 -17.70 11.10
C ASP A 410 -15.59 -18.67 10.65
N LEU A 411 -15.39 -19.46 9.58
CA LEU A 411 -16.38 -20.48 9.13
C LEU A 411 -16.07 -21.90 9.63
N GLY A 412 -14.93 -22.09 10.30
CA GLY A 412 -14.55 -23.34 10.97
C GLY A 412 -15.21 -23.52 12.35
N GLY A 413 -16.53 -23.32 12.43
CA GLY A 413 -17.32 -23.71 13.59
C GLY A 413 -17.62 -25.21 13.49
N ALA A 414 -17.04 -25.98 14.42
CA ALA A 414 -17.33 -27.38 14.76
C ALA A 414 -18.52 -28.01 14.00
N SER A 415 -18.23 -28.75 12.94
CA SER A 415 -19.02 -29.91 12.57
C SER A 415 -18.34 -31.14 13.17
N ASP A 416 -18.93 -31.67 14.24
CA ASP A 416 -18.79 -33.09 14.59
C ASP A 416 -19.27 -33.98 13.44
#